data_AF-A0A813KC70-F1
#
_entry.id   AF-A0A813KC70-F1
#
_cell.length_a   1.000
_cell.length_b   1.000
_cell.length_c   1.000
_cell.angle_alpha   90.00
_cell.angle_beta   90.00
_cell.angle_gamma   90.00
#
_symmetry.space_group_name_H-M   'P 1'
#
loop_
_entity.id
_entity.type
_entity.pdbx_description
1 polymer ?
#
loop_
_entity_poly.entity_id
_entity_poly.type
_entity_poly.pdbx_seq_one_letter_code
_entity_poly.pdbx_strand_id
1 'polypeptide(L)'
;MSETPACLLCGHEREDLLHVFKCRATAHVRHAKQADPLFDTTWQQCGVLQFDHHFDEEIRNLDSNHDLTVTVDITSNARRRDAWTDGACERNASDRFRRAGSGVFFGHAHFLNASVLLPGTCQINQRAELFAIVIAVKIAGSPLLLRTDSEWCVMIWSAIVIAGCFHSGAFDHEDLWLELLMLTRRQPFAADGMPWLILQKVKAHAIQEDIDRGVISGMDAEGNFCADKLATEGAKIHSVPGHVVRRHAKLIKNTVWWQIEAILTLQERNKQIKDLGFWNASHEAAQIDNEICEELSVMPIAAQGGEEAQYPNFAWGFPTLGAKHAVILDPATAITGKSWQYKRVLHDLIGKYFNDLQWAVNNTNYVSWIELTLDFSAASGVWPSDNDFKQQGLIQQMRVFRSAVKHFCKLHKIKLWPDHAVPQQYISVLRPLGMPSVPGLCNVRPVFRCHSFVDEFLMSTARAYDKAGNPFNIPVPKLPCPCI
;
A
#
# COMPACT_ATOMS: atom_id res chain seq x y z
N MET A 1 5.55 8.55 -36.95
CA MET A 1 4.98 7.28 -36.45
C MET A 1 5.37 6.22 -37.45
N SER A 2 6.19 5.24 -37.07
CA SER A 2 6.53 4.11 -37.97
C SER A 2 5.28 3.26 -38.18
N GLU A 3 5.02 2.88 -39.43
CA GLU A 3 3.95 1.95 -39.76
C GLU A 3 4.25 0.60 -39.10
N THR A 4 3.31 0.11 -38.30
CA THR A 4 3.38 -1.24 -37.73
C THR A 4 3.38 -2.26 -38.87
N PRO A 5 4.32 -3.21 -38.91
CA PRO A 5 4.45 -4.14 -40.02
C PRO A 5 3.21 -5.02 -40.18
N ALA A 6 2.99 -5.49 -41.41
CA ALA A 6 1.95 -6.46 -41.72
C ALA A 6 2.18 -7.77 -40.94
N CYS A 7 1.10 -8.48 -40.60
CA CYS A 7 1.20 -9.74 -39.87
C CYS A 7 1.95 -10.79 -40.68
N LEU A 8 3.03 -11.31 -40.11
CA LEU A 8 3.91 -12.29 -40.77
C LEU A 8 3.23 -13.63 -41.07
N LEU A 9 2.09 -13.93 -40.43
CA LEU A 9 1.39 -15.19 -40.61
C LEU A 9 0.28 -15.14 -41.66
N CYS A 10 -0.48 -14.05 -41.72
CA CYS A 10 -1.64 -13.96 -42.62
C CYS A 10 -1.62 -12.75 -43.54
N GLY A 11 -0.57 -11.93 -43.51
CA GLY A 11 -0.41 -10.75 -44.37
C GLY A 11 -1.40 -9.62 -44.09
N HIS A 12 -2.03 -9.57 -42.93
CA HIS A 12 -2.93 -8.46 -42.59
C HIS A 12 -2.14 -7.16 -42.47
N GLU A 13 -2.70 -6.05 -42.98
CA GLU A 13 -2.00 -4.77 -43.18
C GLU A 13 -1.34 -4.22 -41.92
N ARG A 14 -1.86 -4.57 -40.73
CA ARG A 14 -1.34 -4.13 -39.45
C ARG A 14 -1.33 -5.27 -38.43
N GLU A 15 -0.15 -5.58 -37.89
CA GLU A 15 -0.03 -6.50 -36.76
C GLU A 15 -0.08 -5.76 -35.41
N ASP A 16 -1.28 -5.63 -34.85
CA ASP A 16 -1.52 -5.21 -33.48
C ASP A 16 -2.09 -6.38 -32.63
N LEU A 17 -2.21 -6.18 -31.31
CA LEU A 17 -2.76 -7.22 -30.41
C LEU A 17 -4.15 -7.66 -30.84
N LEU A 18 -4.98 -6.72 -31.27
CA LEU A 18 -6.32 -6.98 -31.78
C LEU A 18 -6.28 -7.93 -32.99
N HIS A 19 -5.37 -7.67 -33.94
CA HIS A 19 -5.15 -8.54 -35.07
C HIS A 19 -4.63 -9.90 -34.62
N VAL A 20 -3.64 -9.99 -33.75
CA VAL A 20 -3.08 -11.27 -33.28
C VAL A 20 -4.18 -12.17 -32.68
N PHE A 21 -5.10 -11.58 -31.92
CA PHE A 21 -6.26 -12.31 -31.37
C PHE A 21 -7.34 -12.66 -32.39
N LYS A 22 -7.37 -11.98 -33.54
CA LYS A 22 -8.31 -12.26 -34.66
C LYS A 22 -7.65 -12.99 -35.85
N CYS A 23 -6.34 -13.21 -35.81
CA CYS A 23 -5.55 -13.73 -36.92
C CYS A 23 -6.05 -15.12 -37.31
N ARG A 24 -6.31 -15.37 -38.60
CA ARG A 24 -6.81 -16.68 -39.04
C ARG A 24 -5.79 -17.81 -38.82
N ALA A 25 -4.49 -17.50 -38.87
CA ALA A 25 -3.42 -18.48 -38.70
C ALA A 25 -3.39 -19.10 -37.29
N THR A 26 -3.81 -18.34 -36.27
CA THR A 26 -3.90 -18.79 -34.88
C THR A 26 -5.32 -19.20 -34.47
N ALA A 27 -6.25 -19.34 -35.42
CA ALA A 27 -7.65 -19.62 -35.10
C ALA A 27 -7.88 -20.96 -34.37
N HIS A 28 -7.04 -21.95 -34.63
CA HIS A 28 -7.19 -23.30 -34.09
C HIS A 28 -6.81 -23.43 -32.60
N VAL A 29 -6.04 -22.49 -32.05
CA VAL A 29 -5.70 -22.44 -30.61
C VAL A 29 -6.65 -21.55 -29.80
N ARG A 30 -7.61 -20.89 -30.46
CA ARG A 30 -8.63 -20.09 -29.78
C ARG A 30 -9.82 -20.99 -29.43
N HIS A 31 -10.11 -21.14 -28.15
CA HIS A 31 -11.27 -21.88 -27.66
C HIS A 31 -12.50 -20.96 -27.68
N ALA A 32 -12.93 -20.57 -28.89
CA ALA A 32 -14.21 -19.96 -29.24
C ALA A 32 -15.16 -19.61 -28.06
N LYS A 33 -14.92 -18.50 -27.37
CA LYS A 33 -15.96 -17.74 -26.63
C LYS A 33 -15.99 -16.30 -27.11
N GLN A 34 -16.14 -16.12 -28.42
CA GLN A 34 -16.09 -14.83 -29.12
C GLN A 34 -17.26 -13.86 -28.84
N ALA A 35 -18.03 -14.01 -27.76
CA ALA A 35 -19.29 -13.28 -27.62
C ALA A 35 -19.65 -12.91 -26.17
N ASP A 36 -18.70 -12.49 -25.34
CA ASP A 36 -19.08 -11.75 -24.13
C ASP A 36 -18.99 -10.24 -24.41
N PRO A 37 -20.13 -9.52 -24.59
CA PRO A 37 -20.15 -8.09 -24.90
C PRO A 37 -19.56 -7.21 -23.80
N LEU A 38 -19.21 -7.78 -22.64
CA LEU A 38 -18.47 -7.11 -21.57
C LEU A 38 -17.00 -6.80 -21.91
N PHE A 39 -16.47 -7.31 -23.04
CA PHE A 39 -15.11 -7.05 -23.48
C PHE A 39 -15.12 -6.11 -24.67
N ASP A 40 -14.95 -4.82 -24.41
CA ASP A 40 -14.83 -3.83 -25.47
C ASP A 40 -13.44 -3.89 -26.15
N THR A 41 -13.22 -2.98 -27.08
CA THR A 41 -11.97 -2.80 -27.83
C THR A 41 -10.73 -2.60 -26.96
N THR A 42 -10.84 -2.03 -25.76
CA THR A 42 -9.74 -1.74 -24.84
C THR A 42 -9.06 -3.01 -24.36
N TRP A 43 -9.80 -4.01 -23.83
CA TRP A 43 -9.15 -5.28 -23.42
C TRP A 43 -8.45 -5.96 -24.60
N GLN A 44 -9.10 -5.95 -25.78
CA GLN A 44 -8.53 -6.53 -27.00
C GLN A 44 -7.24 -5.81 -27.45
N GLN A 45 -7.07 -4.54 -27.08
CA GLN A 45 -5.92 -3.72 -27.43
C GLN A 45 -4.80 -3.77 -26.38
N CYS A 46 -5.10 -3.89 -25.09
CA CYS A 46 -4.10 -3.78 -24.02
C CYS A 46 -3.91 -5.03 -23.15
N GLY A 47 -4.81 -6.01 -23.22
CA GLY A 47 -4.79 -7.20 -22.34
C GLY A 47 -5.05 -6.89 -20.86
N VAL A 48 -5.45 -5.66 -20.53
CA VAL A 48 -5.75 -5.19 -19.17
C VAL A 48 -7.25 -5.29 -18.92
N LEU A 49 -7.61 -5.81 -17.75
CA LEU A 49 -8.99 -5.94 -17.28
C LEU A 49 -9.70 -4.60 -17.36
N GLN A 50 -10.83 -4.55 -18.07
CA GLN A 50 -11.61 -3.34 -18.16
C GLN A 50 -12.25 -3.04 -16.80
N PHE A 51 -12.20 -1.76 -16.43
CA PHE A 51 -12.81 -1.24 -15.22
C PHE A 51 -14.34 -1.41 -15.31
N ASP A 52 -14.95 -2.20 -14.42
CA ASP A 52 -16.41 -2.33 -14.37
C ASP A 52 -16.99 -1.13 -13.62
N HIS A 53 -17.32 -0.08 -14.38
CA HIS A 53 -17.86 1.17 -13.83
C HIS A 53 -19.11 0.95 -12.97
N HIS A 54 -20.00 0.03 -13.35
CA HIS A 54 -21.20 -0.28 -12.57
C HIS A 54 -20.86 -0.98 -11.26
N PHE A 55 -19.90 -1.90 -11.26
CA PHE A 55 -19.40 -2.49 -10.03
C PHE A 55 -18.83 -1.43 -9.07
N ASP A 56 -17.99 -0.52 -9.58
CA ASP A 56 -17.37 0.49 -8.73
C ASP A 56 -18.35 1.59 -8.29
N GLU A 57 -19.40 1.84 -9.06
CA GLU A 57 -20.53 2.69 -8.64
C GLU A 57 -21.38 2.01 -7.55
N GLU A 58 -21.73 0.73 -7.70
CA GLU A 58 -22.45 -0.03 -6.67
C GLU A 58 -21.66 -0.10 -5.36
N ILE A 59 -20.34 -0.34 -5.42
CA ILE A 59 -19.48 -0.32 -4.22
C ILE A 59 -19.45 1.08 -3.59
N ARG A 60 -19.27 2.14 -4.38
CA ARG A 60 -19.28 3.52 -3.87
C ARG A 60 -20.62 3.91 -3.25
N ASN A 61 -21.73 3.44 -3.81
CA ASN A 61 -23.07 3.69 -3.28
C ASN A 61 -23.32 3.00 -1.93
N LEU A 62 -22.64 1.87 -1.66
CA LEU A 62 -22.68 1.27 -0.32
C LEU A 62 -21.97 2.17 0.71
N ASP A 63 -20.85 2.78 0.32
CA ASP A 63 -19.99 3.54 1.21
C ASP A 63 -20.49 4.98 1.49
N SER A 64 -21.31 5.54 0.59
CA SER A 64 -21.77 6.95 0.62
C SER A 64 -23.10 7.17 1.37
N ASN A 65 -23.77 6.12 1.82
CA ASN A 65 -25.10 6.22 2.45
C ASN A 65 -25.10 6.29 3.98
N HIS A 66 -23.96 6.51 4.62
CA HIS A 66 -23.83 6.31 6.07
C HIS A 66 -23.26 7.54 6.77
N ASP A 67 -24.09 8.56 6.93
CA ASP A 67 -23.80 9.71 7.79
C ASP A 67 -24.23 9.37 9.23
N LEU A 68 -23.27 9.03 10.09
CA LEU A 68 -23.54 8.80 11.51
C LEU A 68 -23.47 10.13 12.27
N THR A 69 -24.54 10.93 12.16
CA THR A 69 -24.76 12.09 13.03
C THR A 69 -25.28 11.61 14.38
N VAL A 70 -24.36 11.22 15.27
CA VAL A 70 -24.71 10.91 16.66
C VAL A 70 -24.66 12.22 17.45
N THR A 71 -25.82 12.85 17.66
CA THR A 71 -25.96 14.00 18.57
C THR A 71 -26.10 13.48 20.01
N VAL A 72 -25.20 13.91 20.89
CA VAL A 72 -25.25 13.55 22.32
C VAL A 72 -25.14 14.80 23.17
N ASP A 73 -26.00 14.87 24.18
CA ASP A 73 -26.07 15.95 25.14
C ASP A 73 -25.05 15.70 26.27
N ILE A 74 -23.93 16.42 26.24
CA ILE A 74 -22.83 16.26 27.21
C ILE A 74 -23.17 17.05 28.47
N THR A 75 -23.95 16.46 29.38
CA THR A 75 -24.22 17.07 30.69
C THR A 75 -23.29 16.49 31.76
N SER A 76 -22.31 17.30 32.17
CA SER A 76 -21.20 16.90 33.04
C SER A 76 -21.54 16.99 34.53
N ASN A 77 -21.61 15.82 35.17
CA ASN A 77 -21.25 15.57 36.59
C ASN A 77 -21.14 14.06 36.91
N ALA A 78 -21.05 13.18 35.89
CA ALA A 78 -21.13 11.73 36.08
C ALA A 78 -19.78 11.09 36.46
N ARG A 79 -19.85 10.03 37.28
CA ARG A 79 -18.73 9.14 37.62
C ARG A 79 -18.09 8.58 36.34
N ARG A 80 -16.76 8.41 36.35
CA ARG A 80 -16.01 7.79 35.26
C ARG A 80 -16.59 6.42 34.91
N ARG A 81 -16.79 6.16 33.62
CA ARG A 81 -17.27 4.88 33.10
C ARG A 81 -16.12 4.06 32.53
N ASP A 82 -16.29 2.75 32.56
CA ASP A 82 -15.44 1.78 31.90
C ASP A 82 -16.11 1.29 30.61
N ALA A 83 -15.34 1.16 29.53
CA ALA A 83 -15.79 0.54 28.30
C ALA A 83 -14.64 -0.16 27.56
N TRP A 84 -15.00 -1.05 26.64
CA TRP A 84 -14.11 -1.76 25.73
C TRP A 84 -14.50 -1.45 24.30
N THR A 85 -13.51 -1.29 23.43
CA THR A 85 -13.71 -1.01 22.01
C THR A 85 -12.85 -1.89 21.14
N ASP A 86 -13.41 -2.27 20.00
CA ASP A 86 -12.71 -3.02 18.98
C ASP A 86 -13.18 -2.62 17.57
N GLY A 87 -12.33 -2.87 16.57
CA GLY A 87 -12.62 -2.74 15.16
C GLY A 87 -12.42 -4.08 14.47
N ALA A 88 -13.43 -4.51 13.70
CA ALA A 88 -13.37 -5.74 12.93
C ALA A 88 -13.44 -5.43 11.44
N CYS A 89 -12.77 -6.25 10.64
CA CYS A 89 -12.72 -6.08 9.20
C CYS A 89 -12.79 -7.42 8.48
N GLU A 90 -13.84 -7.64 7.69
CA GLU A 90 -14.06 -8.84 6.91
C GLU A 90 -13.52 -8.68 5.47
N ARG A 91 -13.20 -9.82 4.83
CA ARG A 91 -12.79 -9.92 3.42
C ARG A 91 -11.54 -9.10 3.06
N ASN A 92 -10.53 -9.11 3.93
CA ASN A 92 -9.28 -8.37 3.76
C ASN A 92 -8.50 -8.66 2.48
N ALA A 93 -8.78 -9.78 1.80
CA ALA A 93 -8.17 -10.18 0.53
C ALA A 93 -8.47 -9.23 -0.65
N SER A 94 -9.52 -8.41 -0.57
CA SER A 94 -9.81 -7.40 -1.58
C SER A 94 -10.34 -6.13 -0.91
N ASP A 95 -9.63 -5.03 -1.13
CA ASP A 95 -10.02 -3.67 -0.75
C ASP A 95 -11.48 -3.33 -1.15
N ARG A 96 -11.90 -3.70 -2.36
CA ARG A 96 -13.24 -3.46 -2.91
C ARG A 96 -14.35 -4.13 -2.10
N PHE A 97 -14.10 -5.33 -1.56
CA PHE A 97 -15.08 -6.09 -0.77
C PHE A 97 -14.90 -5.97 0.72
N ARG A 98 -13.84 -5.30 1.14
CA ARG A 98 -13.50 -5.14 2.53
C ARG A 98 -14.59 -4.35 3.22
N ARG A 99 -15.07 -4.85 4.35
CA ARG A 99 -16.14 -4.21 5.13
C ARG A 99 -15.79 -4.27 6.58
N ALA A 100 -15.85 -3.13 7.23
CA ALA A 100 -15.40 -2.96 8.58
C ALA A 100 -16.54 -2.48 9.49
N GLY A 101 -16.40 -2.78 10.77
CA GLY A 101 -17.35 -2.38 11.80
C GLY A 101 -16.63 -2.13 13.12
N SER A 102 -17.30 -1.38 13.97
CA SER A 102 -16.79 -0.90 15.24
C SER A 102 -17.73 -1.37 16.35
N GLY A 103 -17.14 -1.87 17.44
CA GLY A 103 -17.85 -2.36 18.61
C GLY A 103 -17.51 -1.52 19.83
N VAL A 104 -18.52 -1.19 20.62
CA VAL A 104 -18.37 -0.53 21.93
C VAL A 104 -19.16 -1.31 22.97
N PHE A 105 -18.49 -1.75 24.02
CA PHE A 105 -19.08 -2.52 25.10
C PHE A 105 -18.88 -1.81 26.44
N PHE A 106 -19.96 -1.59 27.19
CA PHE A 106 -19.95 -1.03 28.54
C PHE A 106 -20.30 -2.09 29.61
N GLY A 107 -20.82 -3.24 29.19
CA GLY A 107 -21.29 -4.31 30.08
C GLY A 107 -22.51 -5.03 29.51
N HIS A 108 -22.83 -6.19 30.09
CA HIS A 108 -23.99 -6.98 29.64
C HIS A 108 -25.29 -6.19 29.74
N ALA A 109 -26.08 -6.22 28.65
CA ALA A 109 -27.34 -5.49 28.52
C ALA A 109 -27.25 -3.96 28.76
N HIS A 110 -26.05 -3.38 28.69
CA HIS A 110 -25.90 -1.93 28.84
C HIS A 110 -26.42 -1.20 27.59
N PHE A 111 -27.29 -0.22 27.79
CA PHE A 111 -27.99 0.49 26.70
C PHE A 111 -27.07 1.31 25.80
N LEU A 112 -25.85 1.63 26.25
CA LEU A 112 -24.81 2.27 25.43
C LEU A 112 -23.93 1.28 24.64
N ASN A 113 -24.17 -0.02 24.72
CA ASN A 113 -23.46 -0.94 23.84
C ASN A 113 -23.80 -0.61 22.39
N ALA A 114 -22.78 -0.56 21.53
CA ALA A 114 -22.95 -0.19 20.14
C ALA A 114 -22.24 -1.20 19.24
N SER A 115 -22.94 -1.57 18.17
CA SER A 115 -22.42 -2.32 17.03
C SER A 115 -22.74 -1.49 15.79
N VAL A 116 -21.71 -0.90 15.18
CA VAL A 116 -21.88 0.04 14.07
C VAL A 116 -21.00 -0.37 12.91
N LEU A 117 -21.50 -0.17 11.69
CA LEU A 117 -20.64 -0.22 10.51
C LEU A 117 -19.68 0.96 10.49
N LEU A 118 -18.52 0.78 9.87
CA LEU A 118 -17.59 1.87 9.62
C LEU A 118 -18.10 2.70 8.43
N PRO A 119 -18.33 4.02 8.58
CA PRO A 119 -18.75 4.86 7.46
C PRO A 119 -17.60 5.19 6.49
N GLY A 120 -17.97 5.51 5.26
CA GLY A 120 -17.06 5.99 4.21
C GLY A 120 -16.32 4.87 3.47
N THR A 121 -15.45 5.26 2.54
CA THR A 121 -14.78 4.32 1.61
C THR A 121 -13.55 3.62 2.22
N CYS A 122 -12.98 4.16 3.29
CA CYS A 122 -11.80 3.61 3.94
C CYS A 122 -12.17 2.46 4.88
N GLN A 123 -12.53 1.31 4.33
CA GLN A 123 -13.03 0.16 5.08
C GLN A 123 -11.91 -0.67 5.73
N ILE A 124 -11.08 -0.13 6.63
CA ILE A 124 -9.92 -0.85 7.21
C ILE A 124 -9.97 -0.98 8.73
N ASN A 125 -9.28 -1.98 9.29
CA ASN A 125 -9.31 -2.31 10.73
C ASN A 125 -8.91 -1.13 11.62
N GLN A 126 -7.78 -0.48 11.31
CA GLN A 126 -7.27 0.65 12.10
C GLN A 126 -8.28 1.81 12.18
N ARG A 127 -8.94 2.11 11.06
CA ARG A 127 -10.00 3.12 11.03
C ARG A 127 -11.22 2.69 11.84
N ALA A 128 -11.60 1.41 11.79
CA ALA A 128 -12.69 0.88 12.60
C ALA A 128 -12.40 0.91 14.10
N GLU A 129 -11.17 0.57 14.51
CA GLU A 129 -10.72 0.66 15.91
C GLU A 129 -10.82 2.12 16.41
N LEU A 130 -10.31 3.08 15.63
CA LEU A 130 -10.37 4.49 15.97
C LEU A 130 -11.81 5.02 15.98
N PHE A 131 -12.62 4.60 15.02
CA PHE A 131 -14.03 4.99 14.96
C PHE A 131 -14.81 4.45 16.18
N ALA A 132 -14.49 3.24 16.66
CA ALA A 132 -15.06 2.69 17.89
C ALA A 132 -14.76 3.59 19.10
N ILE A 133 -13.54 4.11 19.20
CA ILE A 133 -13.13 5.05 20.25
C ILE A 133 -13.92 6.35 20.15
N VAL A 134 -14.03 6.94 18.96
CA VAL A 134 -14.83 8.16 18.73
C VAL A 134 -16.28 7.95 19.13
N ILE A 135 -16.89 6.83 18.74
CA ILE A 135 -18.28 6.51 19.08
C ILE A 135 -18.44 6.34 20.58
N ALA A 136 -17.57 5.57 21.24
CA ALA A 136 -17.60 5.37 22.69
C ALA A 136 -17.57 6.68 23.46
N VAL A 137 -16.69 7.59 23.03
CA VAL A 137 -16.56 8.93 23.61
C VAL A 137 -17.82 9.77 23.39
N LYS A 138 -18.37 9.76 22.17
CA LYS A 138 -19.62 10.48 21.86
C LYS A 138 -20.77 10.01 22.75
N ILE A 139 -21.01 8.70 22.81
CA ILE A 139 -22.19 8.14 23.50
C ILE A 139 -22.05 8.10 25.02
N ALA A 140 -20.83 8.06 25.57
CA ALA A 140 -20.63 8.01 27.01
C ALA A 140 -21.11 9.29 27.71
N GLY A 141 -20.88 10.46 27.11
CA GLY A 141 -21.22 11.76 27.69
C GLY A 141 -20.58 12.05 29.06
N SER A 142 -19.59 11.25 29.46
CA SER A 142 -18.95 11.28 30.78
C SER A 142 -17.47 10.89 30.66
N PRO A 143 -16.63 11.19 31.67
CA PRO A 143 -15.25 10.72 31.69
C PRO A 143 -15.16 9.20 31.48
N LEU A 144 -14.19 8.74 30.70
CA LEU A 144 -14.10 7.37 30.20
C LEU A 144 -12.71 6.78 30.44
N LEU A 145 -12.68 5.57 31.01
CA LEU A 145 -11.56 4.66 30.90
C LEU A 145 -11.89 3.64 29.81
N LEU A 146 -11.28 3.84 28.65
CA LEU A 146 -11.56 3.05 27.46
C LEU A 146 -10.43 2.06 27.22
N ARG A 147 -10.80 0.79 27.12
CA ARG A 147 -9.88 -0.32 26.90
C ARG A 147 -9.98 -0.78 25.45
N THR A 148 -8.83 -0.97 24.81
CA THR A 148 -8.77 -1.45 23.43
C THR A 148 -7.57 -2.35 23.29
N ASP A 149 -7.65 -3.35 22.41
CA ASP A 149 -6.50 -4.13 22.01
C ASP A 149 -5.75 -3.52 20.82
N SER A 150 -6.15 -2.35 20.33
CA SER A 150 -5.40 -1.57 19.36
C SER A 150 -4.21 -0.86 20.00
N GLU A 151 -3.02 -1.44 19.86
CA GLU A 151 -1.77 -0.75 20.26
C GLU A 151 -1.56 0.53 19.46
N TRP A 152 -1.92 0.50 18.18
CA TRP A 152 -1.83 1.63 17.26
C TRP A 152 -2.63 2.84 17.77
N CYS A 153 -3.88 2.64 18.18
CA CYS A 153 -4.69 3.74 18.72
C CYS A 153 -4.10 4.30 20.02
N VAL A 154 -3.67 3.43 20.94
CA VAL A 154 -3.12 3.84 22.24
C VAL A 154 -1.83 4.64 22.06
N MET A 155 -0.94 4.21 21.17
CA MET A 155 0.32 4.91 20.89
C MET A 155 0.09 6.29 20.30
N ILE A 156 -0.74 6.41 19.26
CA ILE A 156 -0.99 7.70 18.60
C ILE A 156 -1.70 8.66 19.55
N TRP A 157 -2.73 8.20 20.27
CA TRP A 157 -3.42 9.04 21.25
C TRP A 157 -2.47 9.55 22.33
N SER A 158 -1.61 8.68 22.86
CA SER A 158 -0.61 9.07 23.86
C SER A 158 0.34 10.14 23.31
N ALA A 159 0.79 10.00 22.06
CA ALA A 159 1.63 11.00 21.41
C ALA A 159 0.90 12.35 21.24
N ILE A 160 -0.37 12.34 20.82
CA ILE A 160 -1.19 13.56 20.68
C ILE A 160 -1.35 14.25 22.03
N VAL A 161 -1.66 13.50 23.10
CA VAL A 161 -1.85 14.04 24.45
C VAL A 161 -0.55 14.62 24.99
N ILE A 162 0.59 13.93 24.83
CA ILE A 162 1.90 14.39 25.31
C ILE A 162 2.36 15.64 24.53
N ALA A 163 2.21 15.64 23.21
CA ALA A 163 2.61 16.78 22.38
C ALA A 163 1.74 18.02 22.62
N GLY A 164 0.49 17.83 23.06
CA GLY A 164 -0.48 18.92 23.25
C GLY A 164 -0.94 19.59 21.95
N CYS A 165 -0.48 19.09 20.80
CA CYS A 165 -0.77 19.65 19.48
C CYS A 165 -1.01 18.52 18.46
N PHE A 166 -1.80 18.85 17.44
CA PHE A 166 -2.13 17.97 16.33
C PHE A 166 -1.83 18.71 15.03
N HIS A 167 -0.96 18.16 14.20
CA HIS A 167 -0.57 18.75 12.92
C HIS A 167 -1.34 18.08 11.80
N SER A 168 -2.00 18.88 10.94
CA SER A 168 -2.72 18.35 9.80
C SER A 168 -1.78 17.64 8.82
N GLY A 169 -2.24 16.53 8.25
CA GLY A 169 -1.48 15.64 7.37
C GLY A 169 -0.49 14.72 8.08
N ALA A 170 -0.37 14.77 9.42
CA ALA A 170 0.64 14.01 10.15
C ALA A 170 0.25 12.55 10.48
N PHE A 171 -1.03 12.19 10.34
CA PHE A 171 -1.55 10.89 10.75
C PHE A 171 -2.58 10.35 9.75
N ASP A 172 -2.55 9.03 9.55
CA ASP A 172 -3.66 8.33 8.90
C ASP A 172 -4.96 8.52 9.69
N HIS A 173 -6.08 8.65 8.97
CA HIS A 173 -7.41 8.87 9.54
C HIS A 173 -7.50 10.15 10.39
N GLU A 174 -6.82 11.20 9.92
CA GLU A 174 -6.76 12.53 10.53
C GLU A 174 -8.14 13.06 10.96
N ASP A 175 -9.16 12.83 10.13
CA ASP A 175 -10.53 13.22 10.37
C ASP A 175 -11.09 12.68 11.69
N LEU A 176 -10.81 11.41 12.01
CA LEU A 176 -11.26 10.80 13.26
C LEU A 176 -10.44 11.23 14.46
N TRP A 177 -9.13 11.46 14.29
CA TRP A 177 -8.28 11.99 15.35
C TRP A 177 -8.67 13.42 15.73
N LEU A 178 -8.96 14.26 14.74
CA LEU A 178 -9.47 15.61 14.95
C LEU A 178 -10.82 15.58 15.67
N GLU A 179 -11.73 14.71 15.25
CA GLU A 179 -13.02 14.54 15.94
C GLU A 179 -12.84 14.13 17.40
N LEU A 180 -11.99 13.14 17.67
CA LEU A 180 -11.66 12.70 19.02
C LEU A 180 -11.07 13.83 19.87
N LEU A 181 -10.14 14.59 19.30
CA LEU A 181 -9.53 15.74 19.96
C LEU A 181 -10.55 16.84 20.26
N MET A 182 -11.48 17.11 19.34
CA MET A 182 -12.54 18.09 19.55
C MET A 182 -13.50 17.68 20.66
N LEU A 183 -13.82 16.38 20.75
CA LEU A 183 -14.67 15.84 21.82
C LEU A 183 -14.01 15.98 23.19
N THR A 184 -12.72 15.66 23.30
CA THR A 184 -12.00 15.72 24.59
C THR A 184 -11.57 17.13 24.97
N ARG A 185 -11.33 18.04 24.00
CA ARG A 185 -10.98 19.45 24.30
C ARG A 185 -12.09 20.22 24.98
N ARG A 186 -13.37 19.87 24.74
CA ARG A 186 -14.51 20.51 25.41
C ARG A 186 -14.48 20.28 26.92
N GLN A 187 -13.93 19.15 27.38
CA GLN A 187 -13.77 18.81 28.78
C GLN A 187 -12.46 18.02 28.95
N PRO A 188 -11.31 18.69 29.08
CA PRO A 188 -10.01 18.00 29.07
C PRO A 188 -9.78 17.15 30.32
N PHE A 189 -10.39 17.54 31.44
CA PHE A 189 -10.26 16.88 32.73
C PHE A 189 -11.63 16.61 33.33
N ALA A 190 -11.72 15.50 34.05
CA ALA A 190 -12.86 15.16 34.87
C ALA A 190 -12.77 15.85 36.25
N ALA A 191 -13.85 15.77 37.04
CA ALA A 191 -13.91 16.37 38.38
C ALA A 191 -12.86 15.79 39.36
N ASP A 192 -12.34 14.60 39.07
CA ASP A 192 -11.26 13.94 39.82
C ASP A 192 -9.85 14.44 39.41
N GLY A 193 -9.75 15.41 38.50
CA GLY A 193 -8.48 15.95 37.99
C GLY A 193 -7.78 15.05 36.96
N MET A 194 -8.31 13.87 36.67
CA MET A 194 -7.75 12.96 35.67
C MET A 194 -8.20 13.34 34.26
N PRO A 195 -7.45 12.95 33.21
CA PRO A 195 -7.87 13.16 31.83
C PRO A 195 -9.28 12.61 31.60
N TRP A 196 -10.08 13.35 30.85
CA TRP A 196 -11.47 12.95 30.60
C TRP A 196 -11.55 11.66 29.78
N LEU A 197 -10.60 11.43 28.88
CA LEU A 197 -10.39 10.14 28.20
C LEU A 197 -9.05 9.53 28.60
N ILE A 198 -9.09 8.30 29.10
CA ILE A 198 -7.91 7.46 29.32
C ILE A 198 -8.03 6.25 28.38
N LEU A 199 -7.06 6.08 27.48
CA LEU A 199 -6.95 4.88 26.66
C LEU A 199 -5.99 3.89 27.32
N GLN A 200 -6.42 2.64 27.47
CA GLN A 200 -5.63 1.56 28.05
C GLN A 200 -5.56 0.38 27.08
N LYS A 201 -4.34 -0.08 26.81
CA LYS A 201 -4.11 -1.30 26.04
C LYS A 201 -4.51 -2.53 26.85
N VAL A 202 -5.29 -3.42 26.25
CA VAL A 202 -5.56 -4.78 26.75
C VAL A 202 -5.04 -5.83 25.76
N LYS A 203 -4.85 -7.06 26.20
CA LYS A 203 -4.36 -8.14 25.34
C LYS A 203 -5.45 -8.58 24.35
N ALA A 204 -5.13 -8.62 23.06
CA ALA A 204 -6.00 -9.18 22.02
C ALA A 204 -6.11 -10.70 22.17
N HIS A 205 -7.29 -11.26 21.86
CA HIS A 205 -7.56 -12.70 21.82
C HIS A 205 -7.02 -13.47 23.05
N ALA A 206 -7.21 -12.88 24.24
CA ALA A 206 -6.77 -13.49 25.48
C ALA A 206 -7.42 -14.87 25.68
N ILE A 207 -6.61 -15.84 26.11
CA ILE A 207 -7.08 -17.19 26.48
C ILE A 207 -7.13 -17.35 28.00
N GLN A 208 -7.77 -18.41 28.49
CA GLN A 208 -7.88 -18.67 29.94
C GLN A 208 -6.51 -18.69 30.63
N GLU A 209 -5.48 -19.25 29.98
CA GLU A 209 -4.13 -19.27 30.52
C GLU A 209 -3.52 -17.86 30.72
N ASP A 210 -3.89 -16.87 29.90
CA ASP A 210 -3.46 -15.48 30.10
C ASP A 210 -4.10 -14.88 31.35
N ILE A 211 -5.37 -15.23 31.64
CA ILE A 211 -6.09 -14.81 32.84
C ILE A 211 -5.45 -15.47 34.07
N ASP A 212 -5.21 -16.78 34.00
CA ASP A 212 -4.64 -17.56 35.11
C ASP A 212 -3.22 -17.08 35.48
N ARG A 213 -2.45 -16.61 34.48
CA ARG A 213 -1.12 -16.01 34.65
C ARG A 213 -1.16 -14.53 35.06
N GLY A 214 -2.33 -13.91 35.13
CA GLY A 214 -2.49 -12.49 35.46
C GLY A 214 -2.00 -11.53 34.39
N VAL A 215 -1.86 -11.97 33.14
CA VAL A 215 -1.50 -11.11 31.99
C VAL A 215 -2.62 -10.14 31.64
N ILE A 216 -3.86 -10.56 31.87
CA ILE A 216 -5.07 -9.77 31.69
C ILE A 216 -6.08 -10.15 32.79
N SER A 217 -6.94 -9.22 33.19
CA SER A 217 -8.03 -9.55 34.10
C SER A 217 -9.14 -10.32 33.37
N GLY A 218 -9.92 -11.14 34.10
CA GLY A 218 -11.08 -11.81 33.51
C GLY A 218 -12.11 -10.82 32.95
N MET A 219 -12.28 -9.68 33.62
CA MET A 219 -13.16 -8.59 33.19
C MET A 219 -12.68 -7.97 31.86
N ASP A 220 -11.38 -7.76 31.70
CA ASP A 220 -10.84 -7.17 30.48
C ASP A 220 -10.86 -8.16 29.31
N ALA A 221 -10.61 -9.44 29.58
CA ALA A 221 -10.73 -10.49 28.57
C ALA A 221 -12.17 -10.63 28.06
N GLU A 222 -13.15 -10.66 28.98
CA GLU A 222 -14.58 -10.71 28.63
C GLU A 222 -15.04 -9.44 27.92
N GLY A 223 -14.62 -8.27 28.40
CA GLY A 223 -14.96 -6.98 27.81
C GLY A 223 -14.43 -6.84 26.39
N ASN A 224 -13.17 -7.19 26.15
CA ASN A 224 -12.58 -7.17 24.80
C ASN A 224 -13.28 -8.16 23.87
N PHE A 225 -13.58 -9.38 24.35
CA PHE A 225 -14.32 -10.37 23.58
C PHE A 225 -15.72 -9.87 23.17
N CYS A 226 -16.43 -9.18 24.08
CA CYS A 226 -17.73 -8.61 23.75
C CYS A 226 -17.62 -7.44 22.75
N ALA A 227 -16.57 -6.62 22.86
CA ALA A 227 -16.31 -5.54 21.90
C ALA A 227 -16.00 -6.10 20.49
N ASP A 228 -15.13 -7.11 20.38
CA ASP A 228 -14.84 -7.83 19.13
C ASP A 228 -16.10 -8.39 18.47
N LYS A 229 -16.97 -9.02 19.28
CA LYS A 229 -18.24 -9.55 18.80
C LYS A 229 -19.13 -8.45 18.23
N LEU A 230 -19.27 -7.32 18.93
CA LEU A 230 -20.05 -6.17 18.46
C LEU A 230 -19.44 -5.55 17.21
N ALA A 231 -18.11 -5.48 17.11
CA ALA A 231 -17.42 -4.97 15.93
C ALA A 231 -17.67 -5.87 14.70
N THR A 232 -17.59 -7.18 14.89
CA THR A 232 -17.90 -8.20 13.87
C THR A 232 -19.37 -8.13 13.43
N GLU A 233 -20.29 -7.94 14.37
CA GLU A 233 -21.71 -7.69 14.04
C GLU A 233 -21.85 -6.41 13.20
N GLY A 234 -21.11 -5.35 13.53
CA GLY A 234 -21.11 -4.08 12.79
C GLY A 234 -20.62 -4.25 11.36
N ALA A 235 -19.54 -5.03 11.17
CA ALA A 235 -18.99 -5.32 9.85
C ALA A 235 -19.98 -6.10 8.97
N LYS A 236 -20.76 -7.01 9.57
CA LYS A 236 -21.79 -7.81 8.87
C LYS A 236 -22.98 -6.98 8.41
N ILE A 237 -23.33 -5.89 9.11
CA ILE A 237 -24.39 -4.96 8.66
C ILE A 237 -24.02 -4.39 7.29
N HIS A 238 -22.73 -4.12 7.07
CA HIS A 238 -22.21 -3.55 5.81
C HIS A 238 -21.94 -4.61 4.72
N SER A 239 -22.62 -5.76 4.75
CA SER A 239 -22.35 -6.86 3.82
C SER A 239 -22.48 -6.46 2.34
N VAL A 240 -21.49 -6.84 1.52
CA VAL A 240 -21.57 -6.62 0.06
C VAL A 240 -22.58 -7.59 -0.54
N PRO A 241 -23.55 -7.11 -1.36
CA PRO A 241 -24.57 -7.98 -1.94
C PRO A 241 -23.96 -9.12 -2.75
N GLY A 242 -24.51 -10.33 -2.59
CA GLY A 242 -23.92 -11.53 -3.20
C GLY A 242 -23.86 -11.52 -4.73
N HIS A 243 -24.73 -10.75 -5.41
CA HIS A 243 -24.68 -10.61 -6.86
C HIS A 243 -23.46 -9.80 -7.33
N VAL A 244 -23.05 -8.78 -6.57
CA VAL A 244 -21.85 -7.97 -6.83
C VAL A 244 -20.59 -8.84 -6.72
N VAL A 245 -20.53 -9.65 -5.66
CA VAL A 245 -19.42 -10.61 -5.45
C VAL A 245 -19.37 -11.64 -6.60
N ARG A 246 -20.50 -12.23 -6.99
CA ARG A 246 -20.56 -13.19 -8.10
C ARG A 246 -20.16 -12.57 -9.44
N ARG A 247 -20.60 -11.33 -9.71
CA ARG A 247 -20.25 -10.59 -10.92
C ARG A 247 -18.74 -10.38 -11.01
N HIS A 248 -18.12 -9.91 -9.93
CA HIS A 248 -16.68 -9.72 -9.89
C HIS A 248 -15.88 -11.03 -9.99
N ALA A 249 -16.33 -12.08 -9.30
CA ALA A 249 -15.71 -13.41 -9.42
C ALA A 249 -15.79 -13.93 -10.87
N LYS A 250 -16.90 -13.69 -11.56
CA LYS A 250 -17.05 -14.01 -12.99
C LYS A 250 -16.09 -13.17 -13.85
N LEU A 251 -15.94 -11.88 -13.56
CA LEU A 251 -14.98 -11.01 -14.25
C LEU A 251 -13.55 -11.53 -14.09
N ILE A 252 -13.08 -11.76 -12.86
CA ILE A 252 -11.73 -12.32 -12.61
C ILE A 252 -11.54 -13.64 -13.36
N LYS A 253 -12.50 -14.56 -13.25
CA LYS A 253 -12.42 -15.88 -13.91
C LYS A 253 -12.31 -15.72 -15.43
N ASN A 254 -13.14 -14.87 -16.01
CA ASN A 254 -13.11 -14.58 -17.44
C ASN A 254 -11.75 -13.99 -17.82
N THR A 255 -11.23 -13.01 -17.07
CA THR A 255 -9.95 -12.38 -17.37
C THR A 255 -8.78 -13.35 -17.32
N VAL A 256 -8.69 -14.18 -16.28
CA VAL A 256 -7.63 -15.19 -16.17
C VAL A 256 -7.69 -16.13 -17.37
N TRP A 257 -8.88 -16.58 -17.73
CA TRP A 257 -9.08 -17.47 -18.86
C TRP A 257 -8.65 -16.83 -20.18
N TRP A 258 -9.00 -15.57 -20.39
CA TRP A 258 -8.59 -14.80 -21.55
C TRP A 258 -7.10 -14.50 -21.60
N GLN A 259 -6.45 -14.24 -20.45
CA GLN A 259 -4.99 -14.11 -20.37
C GLN A 259 -4.30 -15.40 -20.78
N ILE A 260 -4.84 -16.56 -20.36
CA ILE A 260 -4.34 -17.87 -20.79
C ILE A 260 -4.49 -18.01 -22.31
N GLU A 261 -5.65 -17.73 -22.88
CA GLU A 261 -5.84 -17.77 -24.34
C GLU A 261 -4.89 -16.82 -25.08
N ALA A 262 -4.66 -15.63 -24.53
CA ALA A 262 -3.76 -14.66 -25.12
C ALA A 262 -2.31 -15.17 -25.14
N ILE A 263 -1.86 -15.74 -24.02
CA ILE A 263 -0.54 -16.36 -23.90
C ILE A 263 -0.39 -17.51 -24.90
N LEU A 264 -1.39 -18.39 -24.99
CA LEU A 264 -1.37 -19.53 -25.92
C LEU A 264 -1.34 -19.06 -27.38
N THR A 265 -2.14 -18.04 -27.73
CA THR A 265 -2.17 -17.45 -29.07
C THR A 265 -0.81 -16.85 -29.44
N LEU A 266 -0.18 -16.12 -28.51
CA LEU A 266 1.14 -15.53 -28.71
C LEU A 266 2.25 -16.60 -28.81
N GLN A 267 2.17 -17.66 -28.01
CA GLN A 267 3.09 -18.78 -28.06
C GLN A 267 3.01 -19.52 -29.40
N GLU A 268 1.79 -19.82 -29.86
CA GLU A 268 1.58 -20.49 -31.16
C GLU A 268 2.03 -19.60 -32.31
N ARG A 269 1.70 -18.30 -32.26
CA ARG A 269 2.21 -17.32 -33.24
C ARG A 269 3.74 -17.35 -33.31
N ASN A 270 4.40 -17.25 -32.15
CA ASN A 270 5.86 -17.23 -32.09
C ASN A 270 6.49 -18.54 -32.58
N LYS A 271 5.82 -19.67 -32.33
CA LYS A 271 6.22 -20.97 -32.88
C LYS A 271 6.13 -20.97 -34.41
N GLN A 272 5.00 -20.54 -34.98
CA GLN A 272 4.85 -20.49 -36.44
C GLN A 272 5.85 -19.53 -37.11
N ILE A 273 6.13 -18.38 -36.51
CA ILE A 273 7.16 -17.45 -37.02
C ILE A 273 8.55 -18.09 -36.96
N LYS A 274 8.85 -18.88 -35.92
CA LYS A 274 10.08 -19.66 -35.84
C LYS A 274 10.16 -20.71 -36.93
N ASP A 275 9.08 -21.45 -37.15
CA ASP A 275 8.99 -22.51 -38.16
C ASP A 275 9.12 -21.95 -39.59
N LEU A 276 8.68 -20.71 -39.83
CA LEU A 276 8.88 -19.99 -41.09
C LEU A 276 10.32 -19.50 -41.32
N GLY A 277 11.25 -19.72 -40.38
CA GLY A 277 12.65 -19.32 -40.51
C GLY A 277 12.92 -17.82 -40.30
N PHE A 278 11.89 -17.01 -40.06
CA PHE A 278 12.05 -15.57 -39.81
C PHE A 278 12.82 -15.26 -38.53
N TRP A 279 12.85 -16.17 -37.55
CA TRP A 279 13.57 -15.93 -36.30
C TRP A 279 15.10 -15.88 -36.47
N ASN A 280 15.66 -16.62 -37.43
CA ASN A 280 17.09 -16.56 -37.73
C ASN A 280 17.44 -15.24 -38.45
N ALA A 281 16.59 -14.81 -39.39
CA ALA A 281 16.76 -13.53 -40.10
C ALA A 281 16.56 -12.30 -39.19
N SER A 282 15.69 -12.39 -38.18
CA SER A 282 15.44 -11.30 -37.22
C SER A 282 16.60 -11.10 -36.24
N HIS A 283 17.33 -12.17 -35.90
CA HIS A 283 18.52 -12.09 -35.05
C HIS A 283 19.71 -11.47 -35.80
N GLU A 284 19.83 -11.76 -37.11
CA GLU A 284 20.78 -11.09 -38.02
C GLU A 284 20.35 -9.65 -38.32
N ALA A 285 19.06 -9.38 -38.53
CA ALA A 285 18.54 -8.02 -38.73
C ALA A 285 18.62 -7.15 -37.47
N ALA A 286 18.42 -7.69 -36.27
CA ALA A 286 18.67 -6.97 -35.01
C ALA A 286 20.16 -6.72 -34.75
N GLN A 287 21.05 -7.48 -35.38
CA GLN A 287 22.49 -7.17 -35.44
C GLN A 287 22.77 -6.03 -36.42
N ILE A 288 22.03 -5.94 -37.54
CA ILE A 288 22.15 -4.88 -38.56
C ILE A 288 21.48 -3.56 -38.14
N ASP A 289 20.35 -3.60 -37.43
CA ASP A 289 19.67 -2.38 -36.92
C ASP A 289 20.50 -1.66 -35.84
N ASN A 290 21.41 -2.38 -35.15
CA ASN A 290 22.37 -1.75 -34.25
C ASN A 290 23.46 -0.95 -35.01
N GLU A 291 23.71 -1.22 -36.29
CA GLU A 291 24.64 -0.44 -37.12
C GLU A 291 23.95 0.78 -37.77
N ILE A 292 22.65 0.71 -38.07
CA ILE A 292 21.91 1.80 -38.72
C ILE A 292 21.45 2.88 -37.71
N CYS A 293 21.32 2.55 -36.43
CA CYS A 293 20.94 3.52 -35.40
C CYS A 293 22.00 4.61 -35.10
N GLU A 294 23.22 4.53 -35.65
CA GLU A 294 24.23 5.59 -35.48
C GLU A 294 24.02 6.83 -36.39
N GLU A 295 23.22 6.75 -37.46
CA GLU A 295 23.15 7.83 -38.47
C GLU A 295 21.93 8.77 -38.39
N LEU A 296 20.93 8.53 -37.53
CA LEU A 296 19.73 9.38 -37.43
C LEU A 296 19.66 10.14 -36.10
N SER A 297 20.65 11.00 -35.87
CA SER A 297 20.77 11.85 -34.67
C SER A 297 20.61 13.35 -34.95
N VAL A 298 19.57 13.81 -35.66
CA VAL A 298 19.12 15.23 -35.56
C VAL A 298 17.66 15.36 -35.97
N MET A 299 16.74 15.68 -35.03
CA MET A 299 15.63 16.64 -35.23
C MET A 299 14.94 16.97 -33.88
N PRO A 300 14.63 18.25 -33.58
CA PRO A 300 13.93 18.63 -32.36
C PRO A 300 12.41 18.59 -32.56
N ILE A 301 11.66 18.10 -31.55
CA ILE A 301 10.21 18.29 -31.47
C ILE A 301 9.88 19.10 -30.22
N ALA A 302 9.15 20.19 -30.45
CA ALA A 302 8.71 21.17 -29.47
C ALA A 302 7.67 20.60 -28.49
N ALA A 303 7.72 21.11 -27.26
CA ALA A 303 6.76 20.86 -26.19
C ALA A 303 5.47 21.68 -26.39
N GLN A 304 4.29 21.08 -26.12
CA GLN A 304 3.06 21.81 -25.77
C GLN A 304 2.14 20.99 -24.83
N GLY A 305 1.64 21.68 -23.78
CA GLY A 305 0.47 21.36 -22.95
C GLY A 305 0.67 20.27 -21.89
N GLY A 306 0.36 20.42 -20.59
CA GLY A 306 -0.54 21.34 -19.90
C GLY A 306 -1.71 20.56 -19.30
N GLU A 307 -1.52 19.89 -18.16
CA GLU A 307 -2.62 19.35 -17.35
C GLU A 307 -2.48 19.83 -15.90
N GLU A 308 -3.58 20.32 -15.36
CA GLU A 308 -3.73 20.91 -14.03
C GLU A 308 -3.52 19.88 -12.93
N ALA A 309 -2.77 20.26 -11.88
CA ALA A 309 -2.57 19.43 -10.70
C ALA A 309 -3.88 19.26 -9.93
N GLN A 310 -4.22 18.02 -9.56
CA GLN A 310 -5.44 17.65 -8.81
C GLN A 310 -5.58 18.30 -7.43
N TYR A 311 -4.57 19.02 -6.92
CA TYR A 311 -4.59 19.64 -5.58
C TYR A 311 -3.83 20.99 -5.56
N PRO A 312 -4.47 22.12 -5.89
CA PRO A 312 -3.80 23.42 -6.06
C PRO A 312 -3.35 24.10 -4.75
N ASN A 313 -3.72 23.57 -3.59
CA ASN A 313 -3.47 24.19 -2.28
C ASN A 313 -2.29 23.59 -1.49
N PHE A 314 -1.57 22.61 -2.04
CA PHE A 314 -0.36 22.06 -1.43
C PHE A 314 0.88 22.49 -2.23
N ALA A 315 1.84 23.13 -1.56
CA ALA A 315 3.13 23.48 -2.14
C ALA A 315 4.01 22.24 -2.26
N TRP A 316 3.77 21.44 -3.31
CA TRP A 316 4.65 20.34 -3.68
C TRP A 316 5.97 20.90 -4.19
N GLY A 317 6.98 20.87 -3.34
CA GLY A 317 8.36 21.12 -3.73
C GLY A 317 8.96 19.85 -4.30
N PHE A 318 9.28 19.85 -5.60
CA PHE A 318 10.46 19.11 -6.02
C PHE A 318 11.65 19.72 -5.27
N PRO A 319 12.61 18.93 -4.73
CA PRO A 319 13.79 19.50 -4.10
C PRO A 319 14.41 20.51 -5.07
N THR A 320 14.40 21.78 -4.65
CA THR A 320 14.72 22.91 -5.51
C THR A 320 16.17 22.83 -5.97
N LEU A 321 16.35 22.50 -7.24
CA LEU A 321 17.17 23.28 -8.14
C LEU A 321 16.33 23.52 -9.39
N GLY A 322 16.16 24.80 -9.75
CA GLY A 322 15.37 25.21 -10.90
C GLY A 322 15.89 24.61 -12.20
N ALA A 323 15.37 23.45 -12.56
CA ALA A 323 15.32 22.91 -13.90
C ALA A 323 14.27 21.79 -13.87
N LYS A 324 13.23 21.90 -14.69
CA LYS A 324 12.48 20.72 -15.13
C LYS A 324 13.46 19.85 -15.89
N HIS A 325 14.17 18.96 -15.20
CA HIS A 325 14.94 17.91 -15.87
C HIS A 325 13.95 16.88 -16.37
N ALA A 326 13.38 17.12 -17.55
CA ALA A 326 13.11 16.00 -18.43
C ALA A 326 14.47 15.30 -18.60
N VAL A 327 14.64 14.13 -17.97
CA VAL A 327 15.78 13.28 -18.25
C VAL A 327 15.58 12.77 -19.68
N ILE A 328 16.03 13.55 -20.65
CA ILE A 328 16.13 13.12 -22.04
C ILE A 328 17.30 12.15 -22.07
N LEU A 329 16.98 10.87 -22.10
CA LEU A 329 17.95 9.79 -22.20
C LEU A 329 18.55 9.81 -23.60
N ASP A 330 19.84 10.11 -23.70
CA ASP A 330 20.62 9.91 -24.92
C ASP A 330 20.80 8.40 -25.15
N PRO A 331 20.26 7.80 -26.24
CA PRO A 331 20.41 6.38 -26.54
C PRO A 331 21.86 5.92 -26.69
N ALA A 332 22.80 6.84 -26.98
CA ALA A 332 24.19 6.52 -27.31
C ALA A 332 25.07 6.16 -26.09
N THR A 333 24.61 6.34 -24.84
CA THR A 333 25.45 6.15 -23.64
C THR A 333 25.43 4.74 -23.03
N ALA A 334 24.94 3.72 -23.74
CA ALA A 334 25.01 2.32 -23.30
C ALA A 334 26.44 1.76 -23.45
N ILE A 335 27.31 2.02 -22.46
CA ILE A 335 28.71 1.57 -22.46
C ILE A 335 28.82 0.08 -22.12
N THR A 336 29.59 -0.62 -22.96
CA THR A 336 30.09 -1.99 -22.85
C THR A 336 31.12 -2.14 -21.71
N GLY A 337 30.67 -2.51 -20.52
CA GLY A 337 31.54 -2.90 -19.38
C GLY A 337 31.43 -4.39 -19.04
N LYS A 338 32.55 -5.12 -19.12
CA LYS A 338 32.64 -6.60 -19.07
C LYS A 338 32.24 -7.32 -17.75
N SER A 339 31.69 -6.65 -16.74
CA SER A 339 31.31 -7.33 -15.49
C SER A 339 29.86 -7.15 -15.05
N TRP A 340 29.10 -6.28 -15.71
CA TRP A 340 27.70 -6.02 -15.41
C TRP A 340 26.98 -5.76 -16.73
N GLN A 341 26.25 -6.75 -17.25
CA GLN A 341 25.34 -6.50 -18.38
C GLN A 341 24.14 -5.70 -17.86
N TYR A 342 24.31 -4.40 -17.83
CA TYR A 342 23.28 -3.48 -17.41
C TYR A 342 22.15 -3.49 -18.46
N LYS A 343 21.07 -4.23 -18.20
CA LYS A 343 19.92 -4.24 -19.10
C LYS A 343 19.33 -2.82 -19.13
N ARG A 344 19.24 -2.20 -20.31
CA ARG A 344 18.57 -0.90 -20.54
C ARG A 344 17.20 -0.82 -19.85
N VAL A 345 16.49 -1.94 -19.76
CA VAL A 345 15.24 -2.06 -19.02
C VAL A 345 15.39 -1.66 -17.53
N LEU A 346 16.41 -2.16 -16.82
CA LEU A 346 16.63 -1.82 -15.41
C LEU A 346 17.00 -0.34 -15.23
N HIS A 347 17.78 0.20 -16.19
CA HIS A 347 18.12 1.62 -16.25
C HIS A 347 16.87 2.50 -16.25
N ASP A 348 15.98 2.25 -17.20
CA ASP A 348 14.79 3.07 -17.45
C ASP A 348 13.79 2.92 -16.30
N LEU A 349 13.70 1.73 -15.72
CA LEU A 349 12.89 1.48 -14.51
C LEU A 349 13.40 2.28 -13.30
N ILE A 350 14.72 2.40 -13.09
CA ILE A 350 15.27 3.21 -12.00
C ILE A 350 14.91 4.69 -12.22
N GLY A 351 15.12 5.22 -13.43
CA GLY A 351 14.78 6.60 -13.74
C GLY A 351 13.30 6.90 -13.52
N LYS A 352 12.42 6.04 -14.04
CA LYS A 352 10.96 6.14 -13.85
C LYS A 352 10.58 6.04 -12.37
N TYR A 353 11.11 5.05 -11.66
CA TYR A 353 10.81 4.85 -10.25
C TYR A 353 11.10 6.10 -9.41
N PHE A 354 12.28 6.69 -9.53
CA PHE A 354 12.64 7.87 -8.73
C PHE A 354 11.93 9.15 -9.18
N ASN A 355 11.64 9.33 -10.47
CA ASN A 355 10.85 10.46 -10.95
C ASN A 355 9.43 10.44 -10.39
N ASP A 356 8.90 9.25 -10.15
CA ASP A 356 7.54 9.06 -9.65
C ASP A 356 7.44 9.04 -8.12
N LEU A 357 8.57 9.03 -7.39
CA LEU A 357 8.60 9.13 -5.93
C LEU A 357 8.29 10.56 -5.48
N GLN A 358 7.33 10.70 -4.60
CA GLN A 358 7.00 11.99 -3.99
C GLN A 358 7.71 12.13 -2.64
N TRP A 359 8.42 13.24 -2.45
CA TRP A 359 9.19 13.53 -1.24
C TRP A 359 8.55 14.67 -0.45
N ALA A 360 8.51 14.55 0.88
CA ALA A 360 8.10 15.66 1.74
C ALA A 360 9.18 16.76 1.72
N VAL A 361 8.78 18.02 1.49
CA VAL A 361 9.69 19.15 1.24
C VAL A 361 10.49 19.58 2.47
N ASN A 362 9.98 19.28 3.68
CA ASN A 362 10.42 19.97 4.91
C ASN A 362 10.89 19.06 6.06
N ASN A 363 11.01 17.75 5.85
CA ASN A 363 11.49 16.84 6.90
C ASN A 363 12.86 16.26 6.54
N THR A 364 13.64 15.88 7.56
CA THR A 364 14.90 15.15 7.43
C THR A 364 14.63 13.78 6.81
N ASN A 365 14.45 13.73 5.49
CA ASN A 365 13.99 12.54 4.76
C ASN A 365 15.01 11.42 4.87
N TYR A 366 14.71 10.47 5.76
CA TYR A 366 15.53 9.31 5.97
C TYR A 366 14.76 8.10 5.44
N VAL A 367 15.38 7.36 4.54
CA VAL A 367 14.85 6.12 3.97
C VAL A 367 15.98 5.11 3.83
N SER A 368 15.71 3.85 4.17
CA SER A 368 16.71 2.80 4.04
C SER A 368 16.77 2.26 2.62
N TRP A 369 17.94 1.73 2.26
CA TRP A 369 18.10 1.02 1.00
C TRP A 369 17.23 -0.23 0.92
N ILE A 370 16.88 -0.84 2.05
CA ILE A 370 16.02 -2.02 2.08
C ILE A 370 14.59 -1.64 1.68
N GLU A 371 14.05 -0.58 2.26
CA GLU A 371 12.71 -0.09 1.93
C GLU A 371 12.61 0.33 0.47
N LEU A 372 13.58 1.10 -0.04
CA LEU A 372 13.61 1.46 -1.46
C LEU A 372 13.74 0.24 -2.38
N THR A 373 14.48 -0.80 -1.96
CA THR A 373 14.61 -2.03 -2.76
C THR A 373 13.30 -2.81 -2.79
N LEU A 374 12.61 -2.92 -1.65
CA LEU A 374 11.32 -3.60 -1.54
C LEU A 374 10.25 -2.86 -2.36
N ASP A 375 10.14 -1.55 -2.19
CA ASP A 375 9.20 -0.72 -2.94
C ASP A 375 9.49 -0.75 -4.44
N PHE A 376 10.76 -0.60 -4.85
CA PHE A 376 11.16 -0.72 -6.25
C PHE A 376 10.79 -2.08 -6.84
N SER A 377 11.07 -3.18 -6.12
CA SER A 377 10.81 -4.53 -6.61
C SER A 377 9.31 -4.80 -6.73
N ALA A 378 8.51 -4.33 -5.77
CA ALA A 378 7.06 -4.42 -5.81
C ALA A 378 6.46 -3.56 -6.94
N ALA A 379 6.94 -2.34 -7.10
CA ALA A 379 6.42 -1.38 -8.07
C ALA A 379 6.80 -1.73 -9.52
N SER A 380 7.99 -2.27 -9.74
CA SER A 380 8.48 -2.61 -11.08
C SER A 380 8.22 -4.06 -11.49
N GLY A 381 7.91 -4.94 -10.53
CA GLY A 381 7.88 -6.39 -10.73
C GLY A 381 9.27 -6.98 -11.04
N VAL A 382 10.33 -6.18 -10.94
CA VAL A 382 11.72 -6.57 -11.24
C VAL A 382 12.51 -6.63 -9.95
N TRP A 383 13.02 -7.81 -9.65
CA TRP A 383 14.02 -7.96 -8.61
C TRP A 383 15.40 -7.60 -9.17
N PRO A 384 16.17 -6.74 -8.50
CA PRO A 384 17.54 -6.45 -8.88
C PRO A 384 18.42 -7.67 -8.57
N SER A 385 18.44 -8.64 -9.49
CA SER A 385 19.29 -9.82 -9.44
C SER A 385 19.72 -10.26 -10.83
N ASP A 386 20.93 -10.81 -10.93
CA ASP A 386 21.33 -11.59 -12.10
C ASP A 386 20.52 -12.88 -12.21
N ASN A 387 20.28 -13.31 -13.45
CA ASN A 387 19.29 -14.31 -13.85
C ASN A 387 19.44 -15.74 -13.26
N ASP A 388 20.40 -16.03 -12.37
CA ASP A 388 20.79 -17.43 -12.06
C ASP A 388 20.67 -17.92 -10.61
N PHE A 389 20.15 -17.16 -9.63
CA PHE A 389 20.19 -17.66 -8.24
C PHE A 389 18.90 -17.48 -7.44
N LYS A 390 18.18 -18.61 -7.26
CA LYS A 390 16.97 -18.79 -6.46
C LYS A 390 17.12 -18.64 -4.93
N GLN A 391 18.22 -18.11 -4.39
CA GLN A 391 18.42 -18.00 -2.93
C GLN A 391 19.28 -16.80 -2.47
N GLN A 392 19.21 -15.64 -3.13
CA GLN A 392 19.89 -14.46 -2.59
C GLN A 392 18.98 -13.73 -1.60
N GLY A 393 19.42 -13.61 -0.34
CA GLY A 393 18.70 -12.87 0.69
C GLY A 393 18.58 -11.36 0.38
N LEU A 394 17.57 -10.71 0.94
CA LEU A 394 17.21 -9.30 0.73
C LEU A 394 18.39 -8.31 0.81
N ILE A 395 19.39 -8.59 1.66
CA ILE A 395 20.60 -7.76 1.80
C ILE A 395 21.39 -7.72 0.49
N GLN A 396 21.46 -8.81 -0.25
CA GLN A 396 22.20 -8.87 -1.49
C GLN A 396 21.46 -8.14 -2.61
N GLN A 397 20.13 -8.32 -2.71
CA GLN A 397 19.27 -7.55 -3.63
C GLN A 397 19.40 -6.05 -3.37
N MET A 398 19.40 -5.64 -2.10
CA MET A 398 19.61 -4.26 -1.70
C MET A 398 20.99 -3.72 -2.14
N ARG A 399 22.05 -4.52 -2.06
CA ARG A 399 23.39 -4.12 -2.54
C ARG A 399 23.41 -3.94 -4.06
N VAL A 400 22.78 -4.86 -4.80
CA VAL A 400 22.67 -4.79 -6.26
C VAL A 400 21.88 -3.55 -6.67
N PHE A 401 20.70 -3.34 -6.09
CA PHE A 401 19.88 -2.15 -6.32
C PHE A 401 20.67 -0.86 -6.03
N ARG A 402 21.27 -0.75 -4.84
CA ARG A 402 22.09 0.39 -4.45
C ARG A 402 23.22 0.66 -5.45
N SER A 403 23.88 -0.38 -5.93
CA SER A 403 24.95 -0.22 -6.92
C SER A 403 24.41 0.25 -8.28
N ALA A 404 23.26 -0.26 -8.71
CA ALA A 404 22.59 0.13 -9.94
C ALA A 404 22.17 1.61 -9.92
N VAL A 405 21.57 2.08 -8.82
CA VAL A 405 21.17 3.48 -8.71
C VAL A 405 22.40 4.41 -8.63
N LYS A 406 23.48 4.01 -7.93
CA LYS A 406 24.76 4.76 -7.94
C LYS A 406 25.34 4.90 -9.34
N HIS A 407 25.29 3.83 -10.13
CA HIS A 407 25.75 3.85 -11.52
C HIS A 407 24.89 4.78 -12.38
N PHE A 408 23.57 4.68 -12.26
CA PHE A 408 22.61 5.56 -12.94
C PHE A 408 22.93 7.04 -12.68
N CYS A 409 23.13 7.43 -11.41
CA CYS A 409 23.45 8.81 -11.06
C CYS A 409 24.82 9.27 -11.56
N LYS A 410 25.82 8.38 -11.57
CA LYS A 410 27.13 8.68 -12.18
C LYS A 410 27.00 8.94 -13.68
N LEU A 411 26.20 8.12 -14.37
CA LEU A 411 26.00 8.22 -15.82
C LEU A 411 25.29 9.53 -16.20
N HIS A 412 24.20 9.86 -15.50
CA HIS A 412 23.38 11.06 -15.79
C HIS A 412 23.87 12.33 -15.13
N LYS A 413 24.91 12.26 -14.29
CA LYS A 413 25.39 13.38 -13.47
C LYS A 413 24.26 14.02 -12.63
N ILE A 414 23.26 13.24 -12.25
CA ILE A 414 22.15 13.68 -11.38
C ILE A 414 22.28 13.03 -10.01
N LYS A 415 21.75 13.69 -8.98
CA LYS A 415 21.65 13.15 -7.63
C LYS A 415 20.18 12.86 -7.34
N LEU A 416 19.79 11.58 -7.39
CA LEU A 416 18.42 11.13 -7.14
C LEU A 416 18.03 11.06 -5.65
N TRP A 417 18.91 11.46 -4.72
CA TRP A 417 18.71 11.23 -3.28
C TRP A 417 18.83 12.49 -2.42
N PRO A 418 18.06 12.59 -1.32
CA PRO A 418 18.44 13.46 -0.21
C PRO A 418 19.76 12.98 0.41
N ASP A 419 20.52 13.89 1.02
CA ASP A 419 21.85 13.66 1.62
C ASP A 419 21.94 12.57 2.71
N HIS A 420 20.82 11.93 3.07
CA HIS A 420 20.66 11.15 4.29
C HIS A 420 20.21 9.69 4.09
N ALA A 421 20.25 9.14 2.87
CA ALA A 421 20.03 7.70 2.67
C ALA A 421 21.13 6.87 3.34
N VAL A 422 20.84 6.36 4.54
CA VAL A 422 21.85 5.85 5.47
C VAL A 422 22.55 4.61 4.89
N PRO A 423 23.90 4.61 4.75
CA PRO A 423 24.64 3.43 4.35
C PRO A 423 24.52 2.33 5.41
N GLN A 424 23.70 1.31 5.15
CA GLN A 424 23.86 -0.06 5.69
C GLN A 424 23.93 -0.24 7.22
N GLN A 425 23.59 0.77 8.03
CA GLN A 425 23.61 0.68 9.50
C GLN A 425 22.33 0.14 10.13
N TYR A 426 21.34 -0.26 9.32
CA TYR A 426 20.19 -1.01 9.84
C TYR A 426 20.56 -2.43 10.32
N ILE A 427 21.69 -2.97 9.83
CA ILE A 427 22.05 -4.39 10.02
C ILE A 427 22.78 -4.64 11.35
N SER A 428 23.32 -3.63 12.03
CA SER A 428 23.97 -3.80 13.34
C SER A 428 23.17 -3.30 14.55
N VAL A 429 22.11 -2.48 14.39
CA VAL A 429 21.40 -1.80 15.50
C VAL A 429 19.99 -2.34 15.78
N LEU A 430 19.29 -3.00 14.85
CA LEU A 430 18.04 -3.73 15.12
C LEU A 430 18.20 -4.97 16.03
N ARG A 431 19.43 -5.21 16.48
CA ARG A 431 19.94 -6.53 16.79
C ARG A 431 19.80 -6.95 18.27
N PRO A 432 19.67 -6.03 19.25
CA PRO A 432 19.35 -6.43 20.65
C PRO A 432 17.93 -6.17 21.19
N LEU A 433 17.11 -5.30 20.59
CA LEU A 433 16.16 -4.48 21.38
C LEU A 433 14.65 -4.69 21.17
N GLY A 434 14.18 -5.58 20.30
CA GLY A 434 12.71 -5.70 20.11
C GLY A 434 12.01 -4.37 19.75
N MET A 435 12.70 -3.46 19.04
CA MET A 435 12.16 -2.19 18.55
C MET A 435 12.93 -1.67 17.32
N PRO A 436 12.29 -0.80 16.51
CA PRO A 436 12.88 -0.27 15.28
C PRO A 436 13.92 0.82 15.58
N SER A 437 15.08 0.76 14.91
CA SER A 437 16.07 1.84 14.90
C SER A 437 15.94 2.65 13.61
N VAL A 438 15.01 3.61 13.63
CA VAL A 438 14.35 4.33 12.52
C VAL A 438 15.31 4.91 11.46
N PRO A 439 14.87 4.90 10.20
CA PRO A 439 14.08 6.05 9.78
C PRO A 439 12.75 5.76 9.07
N GLY A 440 11.77 6.66 9.25
CA GLY A 440 10.52 6.66 8.51
C GLY A 440 9.24 6.28 9.26
N LEU A 441 9.11 6.59 10.56
CA LEU A 441 7.77 6.64 11.16
C LEU A 441 6.99 7.82 10.53
N CYS A 442 6.00 7.44 9.73
CA CYS A 442 4.81 8.15 9.24
C CYS A 442 4.91 9.56 8.61
N ASN A 443 6.02 10.31 8.66
CA ASN A 443 6.09 11.65 8.05
C ASN A 443 7.45 11.98 7.38
N VAL A 444 8.31 10.98 7.20
CA VAL A 444 9.74 11.18 6.88
C VAL A 444 10.22 10.30 5.71
N ARG A 445 9.33 9.49 5.14
CA ARG A 445 9.59 8.63 3.97
C ARG A 445 9.11 9.33 2.69
N PRO A 446 9.70 9.03 1.52
CA PRO A 446 8.97 9.28 0.28
C PRO A 446 7.66 8.46 0.29
N VAL A 447 6.64 8.95 -0.41
CA VAL A 447 5.41 8.17 -0.62
C VAL A 447 5.77 6.98 -1.51
N PHE A 448 5.88 5.82 -0.89
CA PHE A 448 6.14 4.56 -1.56
C PHE A 448 4.97 4.18 -2.46
N ARG A 449 5.28 3.58 -3.61
CA ARG A 449 4.27 3.11 -4.57
C ARG A 449 3.53 1.89 -4.04
N CYS A 450 4.22 1.06 -3.27
CA CYS A 450 3.73 -0.16 -2.68
C CYS A 450 3.92 -0.13 -1.16
N HIS A 451 3.52 0.98 -0.51
CA HIS A 451 3.72 1.19 0.93
C HIS A 451 3.20 0.01 1.78
N SER A 452 2.02 -0.53 1.45
CA SER A 452 1.42 -1.67 2.15
C SER A 452 2.27 -2.93 2.08
N PHE A 453 2.90 -3.19 0.93
CA PHE A 453 3.82 -4.33 0.76
C PHE A 453 5.09 -4.15 1.60
N VAL A 454 5.67 -2.95 1.59
CA VAL A 454 6.86 -2.63 2.40
C VAL A 454 6.55 -2.81 3.89
N ASP A 455 5.43 -2.26 4.35
CA ASP A 455 5.04 -2.31 5.76
C ASP A 455 4.67 -3.75 6.18
N GLU A 456 3.92 -4.50 5.37
CA GLU A 456 3.60 -5.90 5.64
C GLU A 456 4.84 -6.78 5.69
N PHE A 457 5.81 -6.56 4.79
CA PHE A 457 7.07 -7.29 4.79
C PHE A 457 7.87 -7.01 6.08
N LEU A 458 8.00 -5.74 6.48
CA LEU A 458 8.71 -5.37 7.70
C LEU A 458 8.02 -5.92 8.95
N MET A 459 6.69 -5.85 9.01
CA MET A 459 5.90 -6.35 10.14
C MET A 459 5.92 -7.87 10.25
N SER A 460 5.81 -8.59 9.12
CA SER A 460 5.89 -10.06 9.11
C SER A 460 7.28 -10.55 9.53
N THR A 461 8.34 -9.86 9.10
CA THR A 461 9.72 -10.14 9.51
C THR A 461 9.89 -9.95 11.02
N ALA A 462 9.32 -8.88 11.59
CA ALA A 462 9.33 -8.64 13.03
C ALA A 462 8.60 -9.75 13.81
N ARG A 463 7.38 -10.12 13.38
CA ARG A 463 6.58 -11.18 14.02
C ARG A 463 7.24 -12.56 13.97
N ALA A 464 7.89 -12.89 12.85
CA ALA A 464 8.60 -14.16 12.70
C ALA A 464 9.79 -14.27 13.68
N TYR A 465 10.44 -13.15 13.96
CA TYR A 465 11.51 -13.07 14.95
C TYR A 465 11.00 -13.25 16.38
N ASP A 466 9.89 -12.59 16.74
CA ASP A 466 9.28 -12.74 18.07
C ASP A 466 8.89 -14.19 18.38
N LYS A 467 8.37 -14.91 17.36
CA LYS A 467 8.01 -16.34 17.49
C LYS A 467 9.22 -17.26 17.65
N ALA A 468 10.39 -16.88 17.14
CA ALA A 468 11.60 -17.71 17.20
C ALA A 468 12.31 -17.62 18.58
N GLY A 469 11.88 -16.71 19.46
CA GLY A 469 12.50 -16.42 20.75
C GLY A 469 13.79 -15.64 20.57
N ASN A 470 13.87 -14.42 21.12
CA ASN A 470 15.07 -13.59 21.04
C ASN A 470 16.26 -14.31 21.72
N PRO A 471 17.29 -14.76 20.98
CA PRO A 471 18.40 -15.52 21.56
C PRO A 471 19.40 -14.63 22.31
N PHE A 472 19.22 -13.30 22.30
CA PHE A 472 20.08 -12.35 22.97
C PHE A 472 19.32 -11.71 24.13
N ASN A 473 19.49 -12.28 25.32
CA ASN A 473 18.93 -11.79 26.57
C ASN A 473 19.64 -10.48 26.98
N ILE A 474 19.24 -9.36 26.39
CA ILE A 474 19.86 -8.04 26.61
C ILE A 474 18.90 -7.19 27.46
N PRO A 475 19.32 -6.66 28.62
CA PRO A 475 18.42 -5.92 29.50
C PRO A 475 17.98 -4.61 28.84
N VAL A 476 16.68 -4.37 28.81
CA VAL A 476 16.09 -3.08 28.45
C VAL A 476 16.53 -2.04 29.50
N PRO A 477 17.13 -0.89 29.13
CA PRO A 477 17.49 0.12 30.10
C PRO A 477 16.21 0.70 30.72
N LYS A 478 16.12 0.72 32.06
CA LYS A 478 15.06 1.41 32.78
C LYS A 478 15.16 2.92 32.46
N LEU A 479 14.13 3.47 31.82
CA LEU A 479 13.96 4.92 31.71
C LEU A 479 13.80 5.51 33.12
N PRO A 480 14.43 6.67 33.44
CA PRO A 480 14.28 7.27 34.74
C PRO A 480 12.84 7.75 34.95
N CYS A 481 12.32 7.43 36.13
CA CYS A 481 11.04 7.88 36.64
C CYS A 481 10.99 9.43 36.66
N PRO A 482 9.97 10.09 36.10
CA PRO A 482 9.80 11.53 36.30
C PRO A 482 9.13 11.73 37.65
N CYS A 483 9.94 11.90 38.70
CA CYS A 483 9.53 12.54 39.94
C CYS A 483 10.43 13.75 40.17
N ILE A 484 9.87 14.95 39.93
CA ILE A 484 9.89 16.21 40.71
C ILE A 484 9.48 17.33 39.78
#